data_AF-A0A1A7YFN1-F1
#
_entry.id   AF-A0A1A7YFN1-F1
#
_cell.length_a   1.000
_cell.length_b   1.000
_cell.length_c   1.000
_cell.angle_alpha   90.00
_cell.angle_beta   90.00
_cell.angle_gamma   90.00
#
_symmetry.space_group_name_H-M   'P 1'
#
loop_
_entity.id
_entity.type
_entity.pdbx_description
1 polymer ?
#
loop_
_entity_poly.entity_id
_entity_poly.type
_entity_poly.pdbx_seq_one_letter_code
_entity_poly.pdbx_strand_id
1 'polypeptide(L)'
;PFLSDAWKFLSYSSPNLAELCIMNKTLGISTPDELPNTLDELLNVAVTLSRPLLEHLHCLVVTLGPHGVLLCGEHEAGTINLQPRKLKKRKQICALHYPAMTVTPEEILNVSGAGDSLAGALIAGILQGKDTDTCVQMGLLAARMSLSSPHPIFPMLTLDSVDPNKNPTQKRHKSSLLKIDQDLGLNI
;
A
#
# COMPACT_ATOMS: atom_id res chain seq x y z
N PRO A 1 -10.03 -15.43 -2.07
CA PRO A 1 -9.21 -16.22 -1.10
C PRO A 1 -9.74 -16.21 0.34
N PHE A 2 -10.39 -15.12 0.79
CA PHE A 2 -10.83 -14.94 2.18
C PHE A 2 -12.03 -15.80 2.63
N LEU A 3 -12.69 -16.53 1.71
CA LEU A 3 -13.72 -17.52 2.05
C LEU A 3 -13.15 -18.86 2.56
N SER A 4 -11.83 -18.97 2.65
CA SER A 4 -11.09 -20.16 3.09
C SER A 4 -9.80 -19.72 3.78
N ASP A 5 -9.05 -20.65 4.36
CA ASP A 5 -7.73 -20.34 4.95
C ASP A 5 -6.61 -20.04 3.92
N ALA A 6 -6.90 -20.07 2.62
CA ALA A 6 -5.93 -19.82 1.57
C ALA A 6 -5.22 -18.46 1.69
N TRP A 7 -5.89 -17.43 2.22
CA TRP A 7 -5.29 -16.10 2.40
C TRP A 7 -4.12 -16.09 3.39
N LYS A 8 -4.08 -17.03 4.35
CA LYS A 8 -3.01 -17.15 5.35
C LYS A 8 -1.66 -17.55 4.73
N PHE A 9 -1.66 -17.98 3.48
CA PHE A 9 -0.44 -18.33 2.72
C PHE A 9 0.06 -17.20 1.82
N LEU A 10 -0.65 -16.07 1.75
CA LEU A 10 -0.20 -14.90 1.01
C LEU A 10 0.86 -14.13 1.83
N SER A 11 1.87 -13.58 1.15
CA SER A 11 2.85 -12.70 1.79
C SER A 11 2.45 -11.24 1.71
N TYR A 12 1.89 -10.81 0.57
CA TYR A 12 1.50 -9.44 0.30
C TYR A 12 0.06 -9.38 -0.18
N SER A 13 -0.62 -8.27 0.09
CA SER A 13 -1.90 -7.93 -0.52
C SER A 13 -1.97 -6.41 -0.71
N SER A 14 -2.56 -5.95 -1.80
CA SER A 14 -2.62 -4.52 -2.16
C SER A 14 -4.05 -3.99 -2.34
N PRO A 15 -4.94 -4.15 -1.34
CA PRO A 15 -6.33 -3.76 -1.49
C PRO A 15 -6.48 -2.23 -1.55
N ASN A 16 -7.56 -1.73 -2.15
CA ASN A 16 -8.06 -0.40 -1.80
C ASN A 16 -8.84 -0.45 -0.45
N LEU A 17 -9.23 0.70 0.08
CA LEU A 17 -9.92 0.73 1.39
C LEU A 17 -11.26 -0.03 1.39
N ALA A 18 -12.04 0.03 0.30
CA ALA A 18 -13.31 -0.68 0.21
C ALA A 18 -13.08 -2.21 0.19
N GLU A 19 -12.09 -2.68 -0.55
CA GLU A 19 -11.65 -4.09 -0.56
C GLU A 19 -11.16 -4.53 0.82
N LEU A 20 -10.40 -3.68 1.53
CA LEU A 20 -9.95 -3.97 2.89
C LEU A 20 -11.13 -4.14 3.87
N CYS A 21 -12.18 -3.33 3.74
CA CYS A 21 -13.43 -3.52 4.47
C CYS A 21 -14.07 -4.87 4.11
N ILE A 22 -14.19 -5.20 2.82
CA ILE A 22 -14.77 -6.48 2.39
C ILE A 22 -13.97 -7.67 2.94
N MET A 23 -12.64 -7.61 2.92
CA MET A 23 -11.76 -8.64 3.48
C MET A 23 -12.04 -8.85 4.98
N ASN A 24 -12.09 -7.77 5.76
CA ASN A 24 -12.35 -7.85 7.21
C ASN A 24 -13.77 -8.34 7.51
N LYS A 25 -14.77 -7.82 6.79
CA LYS A 25 -16.17 -8.28 6.93
C LYS A 25 -16.31 -9.78 6.62
N THR A 26 -15.59 -10.28 5.63
CA THR A 26 -15.56 -11.72 5.30
C THR A 26 -14.96 -12.56 6.43
N LEU A 27 -14.04 -11.98 7.21
CA LEU A 27 -13.44 -12.61 8.39
C LEU A 27 -14.27 -12.42 9.67
N GLY A 28 -15.47 -11.83 9.59
CA GLY A 28 -16.34 -11.55 10.74
C GLY A 28 -15.88 -10.36 11.60
N ILE A 29 -14.96 -9.54 11.11
CA ILE A 29 -14.46 -8.35 11.80
C ILE A 29 -15.36 -7.16 11.46
N SER A 30 -15.72 -6.38 12.49
CA SER A 30 -16.55 -5.19 12.32
C SER A 30 -15.86 -4.15 11.43
N THR A 31 -16.62 -3.55 10.51
CA THR A 31 -16.16 -2.54 9.57
C THR A 31 -17.12 -1.35 9.60
N PRO A 32 -16.66 -0.14 9.29
CA PRO A 32 -17.58 1.00 9.20
C PRO A 32 -18.61 0.79 8.09
N ASP A 33 -19.84 1.25 8.31
CA ASP A 33 -20.93 1.18 7.34
C ASP A 33 -20.69 2.09 6.14
N GLU A 34 -20.05 3.25 6.38
CA GLU A 34 -19.66 4.22 5.37
C GLU A 34 -18.16 4.54 5.49
N LEU A 35 -17.51 4.76 4.35
CA LEU A 35 -16.10 5.15 4.35
C LEU A 35 -15.97 6.61 4.82
N PRO A 36 -14.95 6.91 5.66
CA PRO A 36 -14.75 8.27 6.13
C PRO A 36 -14.27 9.20 5.01
N ASN A 37 -14.46 10.50 5.21
CA ASN A 37 -14.17 11.53 4.20
C ASN A 37 -12.94 12.38 4.54
N THR A 38 -12.35 12.20 5.72
CA THR A 38 -11.12 12.89 6.13
C THR A 38 -9.91 11.97 6.07
N LEU A 39 -8.73 12.53 5.76
CA LEU A 39 -7.50 11.74 5.67
C LEU A 39 -7.18 11.03 6.98
N ASP A 40 -7.28 11.71 8.12
CA ASP A 40 -6.94 11.13 9.42
C ASP A 40 -7.86 9.95 9.77
N GLU A 41 -9.16 10.07 9.51
CA GLU A 41 -10.10 8.96 9.72
C GLU A 41 -9.87 7.82 8.73
N LEU A 42 -9.59 8.12 7.45
CA LEU A 42 -9.22 7.12 6.45
C LEU A 42 -7.99 6.32 6.89
N LEU A 43 -6.95 7.01 7.36
CA LEU A 43 -5.74 6.38 7.87
C LEU A 43 -6.01 5.53 9.11
N ASN A 44 -6.81 6.03 10.05
CA ASN A 44 -7.20 5.29 11.26
C ASN A 44 -7.98 4.01 10.92
N VAL A 45 -8.95 4.09 10.00
CA VAL A 45 -9.70 2.91 9.55
C VAL A 45 -8.78 1.92 8.85
N ALA A 46 -7.94 2.39 7.92
CA ALA A 46 -7.02 1.54 7.17
C ALA A 46 -6.01 0.83 8.10
N VAL A 47 -5.45 1.53 9.09
CA VAL A 47 -4.56 0.95 10.12
C VAL A 47 -5.29 -0.11 10.93
N THR A 48 -6.49 0.22 11.45
CA THR A 48 -7.30 -0.67 12.28
C THR A 48 -7.63 -1.97 11.55
N LEU A 49 -8.11 -1.86 10.31
CA LEU A 49 -8.49 -3.01 9.48
C LEU A 49 -7.29 -3.80 8.93
N SER A 50 -6.09 -3.20 8.88
CA SER A 50 -4.87 -3.91 8.47
C SER A 50 -4.32 -4.81 9.57
N ARG A 51 -4.43 -4.39 10.84
CA ARG A 51 -3.83 -5.07 12.00
C ARG A 51 -4.12 -6.58 12.09
N PRO A 52 -5.38 -7.06 12.01
CA PRO A 52 -5.69 -8.49 12.13
C PRO A 52 -5.11 -9.32 10.98
N LEU A 53 -5.02 -8.73 9.77
CA LEU A 53 -4.50 -9.43 8.59
C LEU A 53 -2.98 -9.64 8.65
N LEU A 54 -2.25 -8.76 9.35
CA LEU A 54 -0.79 -8.82 9.51
C LEU A 54 -0.32 -9.94 10.46
N GLU A 55 -1.25 -10.68 11.09
CA GLU A 55 -0.91 -11.93 11.78
C GLU A 55 -0.40 -13.00 10.81
N HIS A 56 -0.86 -12.96 9.56
CA HIS A 56 -0.48 -13.91 8.52
C HIS A 56 0.25 -13.25 7.36
N LEU A 57 -0.21 -12.07 6.93
CA LEU A 57 0.45 -11.31 5.87
C LEU A 57 1.76 -10.70 6.37
N HIS A 58 2.75 -10.64 5.49
CA HIS A 58 4.00 -9.93 5.77
C HIS A 58 3.82 -8.42 5.59
N CYS A 59 3.10 -7.99 4.55
CA CYS A 59 2.83 -6.59 4.29
C CYS A 59 1.49 -6.37 3.58
N LEU A 60 0.80 -5.30 3.97
CA LEU A 60 -0.36 -4.76 3.28
C LEU A 60 0.01 -3.43 2.61
N VAL A 61 -0.39 -3.28 1.34
CA VAL A 61 -0.23 -2.07 0.53
C VAL A 61 -1.62 -1.48 0.28
N VAL A 62 -2.16 -0.74 1.23
CA VAL A 62 -3.54 -0.23 1.13
C VAL A 62 -3.57 1.03 0.27
N THR A 63 -4.22 0.97 -0.89
CA THR A 63 -4.36 2.12 -1.79
C THR A 63 -5.50 3.04 -1.34
N LEU A 64 -5.24 4.34 -1.31
CA LEU A 64 -6.13 5.39 -0.79
C LEU A 64 -6.49 6.43 -1.88
N GLY A 65 -6.36 6.06 -3.15
CA GLY A 65 -6.65 6.94 -4.30
C GLY A 65 -5.85 8.25 -4.24
N PRO A 66 -6.51 9.43 -4.25
CA PRO A 66 -5.84 10.73 -4.22
C PRO A 66 -5.06 10.98 -2.92
N HIS A 67 -5.28 10.18 -1.88
CA HIS A 67 -4.54 10.25 -0.62
C HIS A 67 -3.27 9.40 -0.60
N GLY A 68 -2.98 8.65 -1.67
CA GLY A 68 -1.75 7.88 -1.82
C GLY A 68 -1.87 6.44 -1.36
N VAL A 69 -0.90 5.97 -0.58
CA VAL A 69 -0.82 4.57 -0.16
C VAL A 69 -0.40 4.47 1.30
N LEU A 70 -1.04 3.55 2.02
CA LEU A 70 -0.66 3.16 3.37
C LEU A 70 0.00 1.79 3.31
N LEU A 71 1.26 1.74 3.74
CA LEU A 71 2.00 0.50 3.89
C LEU A 71 1.89 0.03 5.35
N CYS A 72 1.50 -1.21 5.59
CA CYS A 72 1.45 -1.79 6.94
C CYS A 72 2.28 -3.08 6.98
N GLY A 73 3.10 -3.27 8.00
CA GLY A 73 4.00 -4.42 8.06
C GLY A 73 4.96 -4.38 9.25
N GLU A 74 5.97 -5.26 9.21
CA GLU A 74 7.00 -5.31 10.25
C GLU A 74 7.88 -4.06 10.22
N HIS A 75 7.97 -3.40 11.37
CA HIS A 75 8.86 -2.27 11.58
C HIS A 75 10.33 -2.75 11.61
N GLU A 76 11.16 -2.11 10.81
CA GLU A 76 12.60 -2.32 10.77
C GLU A 76 13.31 -1.00 10.47
N ALA A 77 14.22 -0.59 11.37
CA ALA A 77 15.05 0.61 11.22
C ALA A 77 14.30 1.91 10.83
N GLY A 78 13.10 2.14 11.38
CA GLY A 78 12.31 3.34 11.10
C GLY A 78 11.41 3.24 9.87
N THR A 79 11.41 2.10 9.16
CA THR A 79 10.57 1.83 8.00
C THR A 79 9.87 0.46 8.13
N ILE A 80 9.22 -0.01 7.06
CA ILE A 80 8.66 -1.36 6.93
C ILE A 80 9.62 -2.20 6.09
N ASN A 81 9.89 -3.44 6.49
CA ASN A 81 10.64 -4.36 5.64
C ASN A 81 9.71 -4.91 4.54
N LEU A 82 10.01 -4.60 3.27
CA LEU A 82 9.31 -5.16 2.11
C LEU A 82 9.94 -6.44 1.56
N GLN A 83 11.12 -6.83 2.01
CA GLN A 83 11.84 -7.98 1.48
C GLN A 83 11.22 -9.29 1.96
N PRO A 84 11.07 -10.31 1.07
CA PRO A 84 10.44 -11.57 1.43
C PRO A 84 11.07 -12.21 2.68
N ARG A 85 10.22 -12.59 3.64
CA ARG A 85 10.64 -13.12 4.95
C ARG A 85 11.60 -14.30 4.81
N LYS A 86 12.69 -14.28 5.60
CA LYS A 86 13.53 -15.47 5.84
C LYS A 86 13.26 -16.20 7.16
N LEU A 87 12.61 -15.62 8.19
CA LEU A 87 12.26 -16.35 9.44
C LEU A 87 11.29 -15.62 10.40
N LYS A 88 10.61 -16.41 11.24
CA LYS A 88 9.46 -16.13 12.12
C LYS A 88 9.84 -15.49 13.47
N LYS A 89 10.05 -14.17 13.55
CA LYS A 89 10.01 -13.47 14.85
C LYS A 89 8.85 -12.46 14.85
N ARG A 90 8.05 -12.45 15.92
CA ARG A 90 7.08 -11.38 16.17
C ARG A 90 7.86 -10.08 16.35
N LYS A 91 7.89 -9.24 15.31
CA LYS A 91 8.44 -7.89 15.37
C LYS A 91 7.30 -6.90 15.58
N GLN A 92 7.65 -5.72 16.09
CA GLN A 92 6.74 -4.58 16.17
C GLN A 92 6.16 -4.30 14.78
N ILE A 93 4.85 -4.13 14.69
CA ILE A 93 4.17 -3.74 13.45
C ILE A 93 4.04 -2.22 13.44
N CYS A 94 4.19 -1.59 12.28
CA CYS A 94 3.87 -0.19 12.07
C CYS A 94 3.14 0.03 10.73
N ALA A 95 2.66 1.25 10.54
CA ALA A 95 2.14 1.71 9.26
C ALA A 95 2.87 2.97 8.79
N LEU A 96 3.06 3.11 7.48
CA LEU A 96 3.68 4.24 6.83
C LEU A 96 2.73 4.78 5.77
N HIS A 97 2.34 6.04 5.91
CA HIS A 97 1.57 6.72 4.89
C HIS A 97 2.51 7.44 3.92
N TYR A 98 2.31 7.21 2.62
CA TYR A 98 2.95 7.95 1.54
C TYR A 98 1.86 8.69 0.76
N PRO A 99 1.90 10.03 0.70
CA PRO A 99 0.89 10.78 -0.04
C PRO A 99 1.03 10.52 -1.54
N ALA A 100 -0.08 10.64 -2.27
CA ALA A 100 -0.06 10.55 -3.73
C ALA A 100 0.80 11.66 -4.32
N MET A 101 1.39 11.40 -5.48
CA MET A 101 2.01 12.45 -6.28
C MET A 101 0.91 13.39 -6.79
N THR A 102 1.20 14.68 -6.79
CA THR A 102 0.26 15.68 -7.30
C THR A 102 0.00 15.46 -8.79
N VAL A 103 -1.29 15.31 -9.13
CA VAL A 103 -1.80 15.25 -10.51
C VAL A 103 -3.04 16.15 -10.53
N THR A 104 -3.11 17.08 -11.48
CA THR A 104 -4.29 17.95 -11.60
C THR A 104 -5.43 17.19 -12.27
N PRO A 105 -6.71 17.56 -12.03
CA PRO A 105 -7.84 16.90 -12.67
C PRO A 105 -7.74 16.86 -14.20
N GLU A 106 -7.13 17.87 -14.81
CA GLU A 106 -6.93 17.97 -16.27
C GLU A 106 -5.84 17.01 -16.78
N GLU A 107 -4.89 16.63 -15.93
CA GLU A 107 -3.86 15.63 -16.23
C GLU A 107 -4.38 14.18 -16.11
N ILE A 108 -5.54 13.97 -15.47
CA ILE A 108 -6.14 12.63 -15.30
C ILE A 108 -6.97 12.28 -16.54
N LEU A 109 -6.47 11.34 -17.32
CA LEU A 109 -7.16 10.79 -18.50
C LEU A 109 -7.92 9.51 -18.18
N ASN A 110 -7.37 8.66 -17.30
CA ASN A 110 -7.99 7.38 -16.92
C ASN A 110 -7.51 6.95 -15.52
N VAL A 111 -8.44 6.52 -14.65
CA VAL A 111 -8.10 6.00 -13.31
C VAL A 111 -7.90 4.49 -13.27
N SER A 112 -8.35 3.78 -14.32
CA SER A 112 -8.24 2.33 -14.42
C SER A 112 -6.78 1.91 -14.45
N GLY A 113 -6.43 0.88 -13.69
CA GLY A 113 -5.08 0.30 -13.67
C GLY A 113 -4.00 1.13 -12.98
N ALA A 114 -4.35 2.27 -12.37
CA ALA A 114 -3.41 3.01 -11.51
C ALA A 114 -2.92 2.16 -10.32
N GLY A 115 -3.82 1.39 -9.70
CA GLY A 115 -3.49 0.42 -8.64
C GLY A 115 -2.62 -0.73 -9.14
N ASP A 116 -2.90 -1.25 -10.34
CA ASP A 116 -2.11 -2.33 -10.96
C ASP A 116 -0.70 -1.85 -11.31
N SER A 117 -0.58 -0.64 -11.87
CA SER A 117 0.69 0.02 -12.15
C SER A 117 1.51 0.22 -10.87
N LEU A 118 0.87 0.68 -9.79
CA LEU A 118 1.50 0.82 -8.47
C LEU A 118 2.04 -0.52 -7.98
N ALA A 119 1.20 -1.55 -7.96
CA ALA A 119 1.59 -2.87 -7.50
C ALA A 119 2.73 -3.46 -8.33
N GLY A 120 2.65 -3.36 -9.66
CA GLY A 120 3.67 -3.87 -10.57
C GLY A 120 5.03 -3.21 -10.37
N ALA A 121 5.09 -1.88 -10.29
CA ALA A 121 6.35 -1.17 -10.08
C ALA A 121 6.91 -1.35 -8.66
N LEU A 122 6.05 -1.45 -7.64
CA LEU A 122 6.46 -1.80 -6.27
C LEU A 122 7.09 -3.20 -6.23
N ILE A 123 6.47 -4.20 -6.84
CA ILE A 123 7.02 -5.55 -6.95
C ILE A 123 8.35 -5.54 -7.69
N ALA A 124 8.46 -4.77 -8.79
CA ALA A 124 9.71 -4.63 -9.53
C ALA A 124 10.84 -4.02 -8.68
N GLY A 125 10.53 -3.08 -7.79
CA GLY A 125 11.47 -2.52 -6.82
C GLY A 125 11.92 -3.57 -5.78
N ILE A 126 10.97 -4.33 -5.23
CA ILE A 126 11.25 -5.41 -4.27
C ILE A 126 12.20 -6.44 -4.91
N LEU A 127 11.90 -6.90 -6.12
CA LEU A 127 12.70 -7.88 -6.85
C LEU A 127 14.11 -7.38 -7.19
N GLN A 128 14.29 -6.07 -7.34
CA GLN A 128 15.60 -5.44 -7.52
C GLN A 128 16.37 -5.21 -6.21
N GLY A 129 15.81 -5.60 -5.06
CA GLY A 129 16.44 -5.39 -3.76
C GLY A 129 16.52 -3.92 -3.35
N LYS A 130 15.64 -3.05 -3.89
CA LYS A 130 15.58 -1.64 -3.51
C LYS A 130 15.04 -1.51 -2.08
N ASP A 131 15.36 -0.39 -1.44
CA ASP A 131 14.78 -0.04 -0.14
C ASP A 131 13.28 0.29 -0.27
N THR A 132 12.58 0.29 0.86
CA THR A 132 11.11 0.45 0.92
C THR A 132 10.63 1.76 0.33
N ASP A 133 11.30 2.88 0.65
CA ASP A 133 10.90 4.19 0.13
C ASP A 133 11.06 4.21 -1.39
N THR A 134 12.17 3.69 -1.90
CA THR A 134 12.38 3.56 -3.35
C THR A 134 11.30 2.69 -4.02
N CYS A 135 10.94 1.55 -3.43
CA CYS A 135 9.88 0.68 -3.97
C CYS A 135 8.52 1.40 -4.04
N VAL A 136 8.14 2.12 -2.99
CA VAL A 136 6.88 2.86 -2.95
C VAL A 136 6.90 4.03 -3.95
N GLN A 137 8.01 4.76 -4.05
CA GLN A 137 8.15 5.84 -5.02
C GLN A 137 8.06 5.32 -6.47
N MET A 138 8.66 4.16 -6.78
CA MET A 138 8.47 3.51 -8.08
C MET A 138 6.99 3.22 -8.37
N GLY A 139 6.27 2.70 -7.37
CA GLY A 139 4.82 2.46 -7.44
C GLY A 139 4.01 3.74 -7.70
N LEU A 140 4.25 4.80 -6.93
CA LEU A 140 3.55 6.09 -7.08
C LEU A 140 3.85 6.75 -8.43
N LEU A 141 5.09 6.63 -8.93
CA LEU A 141 5.47 7.09 -10.27
C LEU A 141 4.66 6.36 -11.35
N ALA A 142 4.60 5.03 -11.28
CA ALA A 142 3.84 4.22 -12.23
C ALA A 142 2.35 4.56 -12.20
N ALA A 143 1.76 4.72 -11.01
CA ALA A 143 0.37 5.11 -10.84
C ALA A 143 0.10 6.48 -11.48
N ARG A 144 0.95 7.48 -11.23
CA ARG A 144 0.84 8.81 -11.84
C ARG A 144 0.91 8.76 -13.36
N MET A 145 1.87 8.01 -13.91
CA MET A 145 1.98 7.84 -15.36
C MET A 145 0.74 7.16 -15.97
N SER A 146 0.15 6.20 -15.24
CA SER A 146 -1.10 5.55 -15.62
C SER A 146 -2.28 6.53 -15.61
N LEU A 147 -2.36 7.42 -14.60
CA LEU A 147 -3.41 8.43 -14.52
C LEU A 147 -3.39 9.37 -15.73
N SER A 148 -2.21 9.74 -16.21
CA SER A 148 -2.01 10.59 -17.40
C SER A 148 -2.01 9.83 -18.73
N SER A 149 -2.48 8.58 -18.72
CA SER A 149 -2.61 7.73 -19.90
C SER A 149 -4.08 7.46 -20.21
N PRO A 150 -4.50 7.40 -21.49
CA PRO A 150 -5.83 6.87 -21.81
C PRO A 150 -5.92 5.35 -21.57
N HIS A 151 -4.77 4.66 -21.47
CA HIS A 151 -4.70 3.20 -21.26
C HIS A 151 -4.55 2.84 -19.77
N PRO A 152 -5.05 1.68 -19.32
CA PRO A 152 -4.95 1.24 -17.93
C PRO A 152 -3.53 1.09 -17.40
N ILE A 153 -2.54 0.92 -18.29
CA ILE A 153 -1.12 0.96 -17.98
C ILE A 153 -0.48 1.92 -18.99
N PHE A 154 0.43 2.78 -18.55
CA PHE A 154 1.14 3.68 -19.45
C PHE A 154 1.97 2.89 -20.48
N PRO A 155 1.74 3.04 -21.81
CA PRO A 155 2.36 2.16 -22.80
C PRO A 155 3.90 2.19 -22.83
N MET A 156 4.50 3.31 -22.40
CA MET A 156 5.96 3.50 -22.37
C MET A 156 6.53 3.35 -20.94
N LEU A 157 5.81 2.66 -20.05
CA LEU A 157 6.28 2.39 -18.69
C LEU A 157 7.52 1.49 -18.74
N THR A 158 8.61 1.93 -18.11
CA THR A 158 9.88 1.19 -18.02
C THR A 158 10.43 1.29 -16.60
N LEU A 159 11.43 0.46 -16.27
CA LEU A 159 12.14 0.57 -14.99
C LEU A 159 12.80 1.94 -14.83
N ASP A 160 13.31 2.51 -15.92
CA ASP A 160 13.98 3.81 -15.92
C ASP A 160 13.01 4.96 -15.70
N SER A 161 11.79 4.88 -16.24
CA SER A 161 10.77 5.92 -16.06
C SER A 161 10.23 5.98 -14.63
N VAL A 162 10.37 4.90 -13.86
CA VAL A 162 9.94 4.83 -12.46
C VAL A 162 11.09 4.86 -11.46
N ASP A 163 12.36 4.91 -11.91
CA ASP A 163 13.50 5.03 -10.99
C ASP A 163 13.57 6.47 -10.43
N PRO A 164 13.40 6.68 -9.11
CA PRO A 164 13.45 8.01 -8.52
C PRO A 164 14.80 8.71 -8.67
N ASN A 165 15.89 7.95 -8.89
CA ASN A 165 17.23 8.52 -9.09
C ASN A 165 17.46 9.01 -10.53
N LYS A 166 16.71 8.46 -11.50
CA LYS A 166 16.74 8.89 -12.90
C LYS A 166 15.75 10.03 -13.19
N ASN A 167 14.79 10.26 -12.29
CA ASN A 167 13.77 11.31 -12.39
C ASN A 167 13.83 12.29 -11.21
N PRO A 168 14.93 13.06 -11.05
CA PRO A 168 15.17 13.91 -9.88
C PRO A 168 14.22 15.12 -9.77
N THR A 169 13.46 15.42 -10.83
CA THR A 169 12.46 16.51 -10.85
C THR A 169 11.25 16.23 -9.97
N GLN A 170 11.03 14.98 -9.56
CA GLN A 170 9.93 14.61 -8.69
C GLN A 170 10.38 14.65 -7.23
N LYS A 171 9.80 15.59 -6.46
CA LYS A 171 10.08 15.69 -5.01
C LYS A 171 9.65 14.39 -4.35
N ARG A 172 10.58 13.73 -3.65
CA ARG A 172 10.24 12.62 -2.76
C ARG A 172 9.32 13.14 -1.67
N HIS A 173 8.12 12.59 -1.61
CA HIS A 173 7.24 12.84 -0.50
C HIS A 173 7.72 12.04 0.72
N LYS A 174 7.84 12.73 1.86
CA LYS A 174 8.24 12.11 3.11
C LYS A 174 7.08 11.26 3.63
N SER A 175 7.37 10.04 4.07
CA SER A 175 6.37 9.20 4.71
C SER A 175 6.06 9.68 6.13
N SER A 176 4.84 9.39 6.58
CA SER A 176 4.39 9.63 7.95
C SER A 176 4.23 8.28 8.66
N LEU A 177 4.96 8.10 9.76
CA LEU A 177 4.85 6.90 10.59
C LEU A 177 3.60 6.96 11.47
N LEU A 178 2.78 5.92 11.37
CA LEU A 178 1.58 5.71 12.14
C LEU A 178 1.81 4.51 13.07
N LYS A 179 1.38 4.66 14.32
CA LYS A 179 1.42 3.56 15.28
C LYS A 179 0.29 2.58 14.96
N ILE A 180 0.61 1.29 14.97
CA ILE A 180 -0.41 0.26 15.07
C ILE A 180 -0.34 -0.29 16.49
N ASP A 181 -1.39 -0.08 17.28
CA ASP A 181 -1.40 -0.52 18.66
C ASP A 181 -1.25 -2.04 18.75
N GLN A 182 -0.38 -2.47 19.68
CA GLN A 182 -0.12 -3.89 19.92
C GLN A 182 -1.24 -4.56 20.72
N ASP A 183 -2.07 -3.76 21.44
CA ASP A 183 -3.05 -4.21 22.43
C ASP A 183 -4.50 -3.91 22.03
N LEU A 184 -4.92 -4.36 20.86
CA LEU A 184 -6.31 -4.76 20.71
C LEU A 184 -6.36 -6.26 20.98
N GLY A 185 -6.57 -6.59 22.25
CA GLY A 185 -6.99 -7.93 22.66
C GLY A 185 -8.26 -8.28 21.90
N LEU A 186 -8.08 -8.91 20.74
CA LEU A 186 -9.11 -9.70 20.09
C LEU A 186 -9.39 -10.86 21.05
N ASN A 187 -10.33 -10.64 21.97
CA ASN A 187 -11.05 -11.73 22.59
C ASN A 187 -11.81 -12.41 21.44
N ILE A 188 -11.17 -13.44 20.87
CA ILE A 188 -11.79 -14.46 20.03
C ILE A 188 -12.77 -15.25 20.90
#